data_AF-A0A7C5RNN7-F1
#
_entry.id   AF-A0A7C5RNN7-F1
#
_cell.length_a   1.000
_cell.length_b   1.000
_cell.length_c   1.000
_cell.angle_alpha   90.00
_cell.angle_beta   90.00
_cell.angle_gamma   90.00
#
_symmetry.space_group_name_H-M   'P 1'
#
loop_
_entity.id
_entity.type
_entity.pdbx_description
1 polymer ?
#
loop_
_entity_poly.entity_id
_entity_poly.type
_entity_poly.pdbx_seq_one_letter_code
_entity_poly.pdbx_strand_id
1 'polypeptide(L)'
;MALVLITGSQGFIGRSLREYLEKRGYSIIGLDISDGAEIKANILSLDDILMSLREYRPGNIVHLAAVSNPTSCRVDPHNCLNTNVIGTVNMLEAARKLG
;
A
#
# COMPACT_ATOMS: atom_id res chain seq x y z
N MET A 1 -11.36 -11.25 -13.45
CA MET A 1 -10.52 -11.34 -12.23
C MET A 1 -10.56 -9.97 -11.56
N ALA A 2 -10.67 -9.88 -10.23
CA ALA A 2 -10.70 -8.58 -9.55
C ALA A 2 -9.30 -7.95 -9.49
N LEU A 3 -9.23 -6.62 -9.62
CA LEU A 3 -7.99 -5.84 -9.49
C LEU A 3 -7.41 -5.98 -8.07
N VAL A 4 -6.09 -6.17 -7.96
CA VAL A 4 -5.38 -6.23 -6.68
C VAL A 4 -4.57 -4.95 -6.48
N LEU A 5 -4.80 -4.25 -5.37
CA LEU A 5 -3.95 -3.15 -4.94
C LEU A 5 -2.79 -3.69 -4.11
N ILE A 6 -1.57 -3.25 -4.39
CA ILE A 6 -0.39 -3.50 -3.55
C ILE A 6 0.13 -2.16 -3.02
N THR A 7 0.09 -1.93 -1.70
CA THR A 7 0.76 -0.77 -1.10
C THR A 7 2.24 -1.11 -0.86
N GLY A 8 3.15 -0.14 -0.93
CA GLY A 8 4.59 -0.43 -0.84
C GLY A 8 5.08 -1.17 -2.08
N SER A 9 4.42 -0.93 -3.23
CA SER A 9 4.63 -1.65 -4.48
C SER A 9 6.03 -1.48 -5.04
N GLN A 10 6.71 -0.39 -4.71
CA GLN A 10 8.08 -0.12 -5.13
C GLN A 10 9.11 -0.72 -4.16
N GLY A 11 8.67 -1.33 -3.05
CA GLY A 11 9.53 -2.07 -2.14
C GLY A 11 10.01 -3.41 -2.71
N PHE A 12 10.98 -4.03 -2.03
CA PHE A 12 11.53 -5.33 -2.42
C PHE A 12 10.44 -6.41 -2.57
N ILE A 13 9.62 -6.60 -1.52
CA ILE A 13 8.53 -7.58 -1.52
C ILE A 13 7.43 -7.17 -2.52
N GLY A 14 7.10 -5.88 -2.58
CA GLY A 14 6.06 -5.35 -3.48
C GLY A 14 6.33 -5.67 -4.95
N ARG A 15 7.55 -5.40 -5.44
CA ARG A 15 7.94 -5.70 -6.82
C ARG A 15 7.93 -7.19 -7.12
N SER A 16 8.48 -8.02 -6.22
CA SER A 16 8.48 -9.48 -6.40
C SER A 16 7.06 -10.07 -6.39
N LEU A 17 6.18 -9.57 -5.52
CA LEU A 17 4.79 -10.01 -5.47
C LEU A 17 4.03 -9.60 -6.72
N ARG A 18 4.21 -8.37 -7.19
CA ARG A 18 3.62 -7.89 -8.45
C ARG A 18 3.98 -8.81 -9.60
N GLU A 19 5.27 -9.06 -9.82
CA GLU A 19 5.74 -9.94 -10.90
C GLU A 19 5.14 -11.35 -10.78
N TYR A 20 5.09 -11.90 -9.56
CA TYR A 20 4.52 -13.21 -9.28
C TYR A 20 3.01 -13.30 -9.62
N LEU A 21 2.24 -12.27 -9.31
CA LEU A 21 0.79 -12.22 -9.55
C LEU A 21 0.45 -11.89 -10.99
N GLU A 22 1.18 -10.98 -11.64
CA GLU A 22 1.01 -10.67 -13.06
C GLU A 22 1.27 -11.91 -13.92
N LYS A 23 2.31 -12.70 -13.60
CA LYS A 23 2.57 -14.01 -14.24
C LYS A 23 1.43 -15.03 -14.10
N ARG A 24 0.49 -14.80 -13.19
CA ARG A 24 -0.71 -15.62 -12.96
C ARG A 24 -2.00 -15.00 -13.53
N GLY A 25 -1.89 -13.89 -14.27
CA GLY A 25 -3.01 -13.23 -14.91
C GLY A 25 -3.82 -12.31 -14.00
N TYR A 26 -3.30 -11.95 -12.82
CA TYR A 26 -3.92 -10.91 -12.01
C TYR A 26 -3.59 -9.53 -12.56
N SER A 27 -4.59 -8.64 -12.59
CA SER A 27 -4.37 -7.21 -12.79
C SER A 27 -3.96 -6.59 -11.47
N ILE A 28 -2.86 -5.84 -11.47
CA ILE A 28 -2.28 -5.21 -10.29
C ILE A 28 -2.28 -3.70 -10.47
N ILE A 29 -2.50 -2.97 -9.38
CA ILE A 29 -2.18 -1.55 -9.27
C ILE A 29 -1.31 -1.30 -8.04
N GLY A 30 -0.25 -0.50 -8.18
CA GLY A 30 0.67 -0.16 -7.10
C GLY A 30 0.34 1.18 -6.45
N LEU A 31 0.45 1.23 -5.12
CA LEU A 31 0.46 2.46 -4.33
C LEU A 31 1.77 2.56 -3.56
N ASP A 32 2.51 3.65 -3.73
CA ASP A 32 3.77 3.89 -3.03
C ASP A 32 4.03 5.39 -2.88
N ILE A 33 4.90 5.75 -1.93
CA ILE A 33 5.40 7.14 -1.81
C ILE A 33 6.48 7.44 -2.87
N SER A 34 7.10 6.40 -3.40
CA SER A 34 8.19 6.47 -4.37
C SER A 34 7.68 6.79 -5.77
N ASP A 35 8.50 7.48 -6.56
CA ASP A 35 8.21 7.67 -7.99
C ASP A 35 8.11 6.33 -8.74
N GLY A 36 7.28 6.32 -9.78
CA GLY A 36 7.04 5.17 -10.65
C GLY A 36 5.94 4.21 -10.17
N ALA A 37 5.30 4.45 -9.02
CA ALA A 37 4.03 3.81 -8.69
C ALA A 37 2.89 4.40 -9.52
N GLU A 38 1.90 3.57 -9.88
CA GLU A 38 0.68 4.04 -10.55
C GLU A 38 -0.07 5.05 -9.67
N ILE A 39 -0.07 4.82 -8.35
CA ILE A 39 -0.65 5.71 -7.35
C ILE A 39 0.47 6.21 -6.45
N LYS A 40 0.89 7.46 -6.65
CA LYS A 40 1.84 8.11 -5.75
C LYS A 40 1.11 8.71 -4.54
N ALA A 41 1.08 7.99 -3.42
CA ALA A 41 0.38 8.41 -2.21
C ALA A 41 1.04 7.88 -0.94
N ASN A 42 0.81 8.57 0.18
CA ASN A 42 1.24 8.11 1.50
C ASN A 42 0.06 7.48 2.24
N ILE A 43 0.26 6.28 2.79
CA ILE A 43 -0.77 5.57 3.57
C ILE A 43 -1.19 6.32 4.86
N LEU A 44 -0.46 7.35 5.26
CA LEU A 44 -0.85 8.25 6.35
C LEU A 44 -1.95 9.25 5.95
N SER A 45 -2.19 9.45 4.65
CA SER A 45 -3.25 10.31 4.13
C SER A 45 -4.49 9.47 3.80
N LEU A 46 -5.43 9.40 4.75
CA LEU A 46 -6.67 8.65 4.55
C LEU A 46 -7.47 9.19 3.36
N ASP A 47 -7.48 10.51 3.13
CA ASP A 47 -8.20 11.10 2.02
C ASP A 47 -7.63 10.67 0.67
N ASP A 48 -6.30 10.65 0.52
CA ASP A 48 -5.65 10.15 -0.70
C ASP A 48 -5.97 8.69 -0.95
N ILE A 49 -5.90 7.85 0.09
CA ILE A 49 -6.29 6.44 0.00
C ILE A 49 -7.75 6.32 -0.46
N LEU A 50 -8.67 7.06 0.15
CA LEU A 50 -10.10 7.01 -0.20
C LEU A 50 -10.36 7.46 -1.64
N MET A 51 -9.69 8.51 -2.10
CA MET A 51 -9.78 8.95 -3.50
C MET A 51 -9.30 7.85 -4.44
N SER A 52 -8.11 7.30 -4.19
CA SER A 52 -7.52 6.21 -4.98
C SER A 52 -8.41 4.95 -5.02
N LEU A 53 -8.93 4.51 -3.87
CA LEU A 53 -9.79 3.32 -3.83
C LEU A 53 -11.13 3.54 -4.53
N ARG A 54 -11.69 4.76 -4.53
CA ARG A 54 -12.92 5.08 -5.28
C ARG A 54 -12.71 5.07 -6.78
N GLU A 55 -11.55 5.54 -7.22
CA GLU A 55 -11.17 5.59 -8.63
C GLU A 55 -10.92 4.18 -9.19
N TYR A 56 -10.02 3.42 -8.56
CA TYR A 56 -9.57 2.14 -9.10
C TYR A 56 -10.39 0.93 -8.66
N ARG A 57 -11.13 1.05 -7.54
CA ARG A 57 -12.03 0.00 -6.99
C ARG A 57 -11.38 -1.40 -6.95
N PRO A 58 -10.22 -1.57 -6.30
CA PRO A 58 -9.59 -2.88 -6.18
C PRO A 58 -10.49 -3.81 -5.37
N GLY A 59 -10.62 -5.07 -5.82
CA GLY A 59 -11.36 -6.09 -5.08
C GLY A 59 -10.53 -6.81 -4.02
N ASN A 60 -9.21 -6.62 -4.03
CA ASN A 60 -8.28 -7.16 -3.04
C ASN A 60 -7.20 -6.14 -2.72
N ILE A 61 -6.74 -6.10 -1.47
CA ILE A 61 -5.64 -5.25 -1.02
C ILE A 61 -4.57 -6.12 -0.38
N VAL A 62 -3.31 -5.94 -0.82
CA VAL A 62 -2.13 -6.49 -0.17
C VAL A 62 -1.30 -5.33 0.40
N HIS A 63 -1.30 -5.21 1.72
CA HIS A 63 -0.69 -4.09 2.44
C HIS A 63 0.77 -4.39 2.82
N LEU A 64 1.73 -3.91 2.02
CA LEU A 64 3.18 -4.07 2.26
C LEU A 64 3.90 -2.75 2.59
N ALA A 65 3.18 -1.62 2.66
CA ALA A 65 3.79 -0.33 2.98
C ALA A 65 4.12 -0.27 4.47
N ALA A 66 5.41 -0.17 4.79
CA ALA A 66 5.91 -0.12 6.16
C ALA A 66 7.33 0.46 6.22
N VAL A 67 7.70 1.03 7.37
CA VAL A 67 9.11 1.11 7.79
C VAL A 67 9.52 -0.27 8.26
N SER A 68 10.23 -1.01 7.40
CA SER A 68 10.58 -2.42 7.64
C SER A 68 11.95 -2.62 8.28
N ASN A 69 12.83 -1.61 8.24
CA ASN A 69 14.18 -1.70 8.80
C ASN A 69 14.17 -1.41 10.32
N PRO A 70 14.61 -2.36 11.18
CA PRO A 70 14.60 -2.15 12.62
C PRO A 70 15.51 -1.01 13.10
N THR A 71 16.61 -0.72 12.40
CA THR A 71 17.50 0.40 12.73
C THR A 71 16.79 1.72 12.45
N SER A 72 16.10 1.86 11.32
CA SER A 72 15.27 3.04 11.03
C SER A 72 14.19 3.27 12.08
N CYS A 73 13.52 2.21 12.54
CA CYS A 73 12.55 2.32 13.64
C CYS A 73 13.16 2.69 15.00
N ARG A 74 14.42 2.33 15.27
CA ARG A 74 15.12 2.77 16.49
C ARG A 74 15.53 4.23 16.42
N VAL A 75 15.91 4.71 15.25
CA VAL A 75 16.29 6.11 15.00
C VAL A 75 15.06 7.01 15.09
N ASP A 76 13.94 6.60 14.49
CA ASP A 76 12.68 7.34 14.53
C ASP A 76 11.49 6.40 14.84
N PRO A 77 11.22 6.14 16.13
CA PRO A 77 10.12 5.27 16.55
C PRO A 77 8.75 5.89 16.27
N HIS A 78 8.63 7.22 16.23
CA HIS A 78 7.38 7.90 15.93
C HIS A 78 6.98 7.68 14.48
N ASN A 79 7.90 7.84 13.53
CA ASN A 79 7.64 7.55 12.13
C ASN A 79 7.31 6.07 11.90
N CYS A 80 8.02 5.16 12.58
CA CYS A 80 7.75 3.73 12.50
C CYS A 80 6.34 3.38 13.02
N LEU A 81 5.93 3.93 14.17
CA LEU A 81 4.59 3.76 14.73
C LEU A 81 3.52 4.34 13.79
N ASN A 82 3.73 5.58 13.33
CA ASN A 82 2.80 6.24 12.41
C ASN A 82 2.62 5.39 11.16
N THR A 83 3.70 5.04 10.46
CA THR A 83 3.61 4.29 9.19
C THR A 83 3.01 2.91 9.40
N ASN A 84 3.54 2.14 10.36
CA ASN A 84 3.21 0.71 10.47
C ASN A 84 1.88 0.47 11.20
N VAL A 85 1.49 1.36 12.11
CA VAL A 85 0.24 1.22 12.88
C VAL A 85 -0.83 2.14 12.31
N ILE A 86 -0.60 3.46 12.31
CA ILE A 86 -1.63 4.43 11.86
C ILE A 86 -1.91 4.27 10.35
N GLY A 87 -0.87 4.08 9.53
CA GLY A 87 -1.03 3.81 8.11
C GLY A 87 -1.82 2.52 7.83
N THR A 88 -1.59 1.48 8.64
CA THR A 88 -2.39 0.24 8.57
C THR A 88 -3.84 0.47 8.96
N VAL A 89 -4.10 1.25 10.02
CA VAL A 89 -5.47 1.63 10.42
C VAL A 89 -6.17 2.40 9.29
N ASN A 90 -5.48 3.31 8.61
CA ASN A 90 -6.06 4.04 7.48
C ASN A 90 -6.45 3.10 6.32
N MET A 91 -5.60 2.14 5.96
CA MET A 91 -5.93 1.16 4.92
C MET A 91 -7.12 0.27 5.31
N LEU A 92 -7.21 -0.15 6.58
CA LEU A 92 -8.35 -0.90 7.10
C LEU A 92 -9.63 -0.07 7.10
N GLU A 93 -9.56 1.19 7.52
CA GLU A 93 -10.71 2.10 7.52
C GLU A 93 -11.20 2.40 6.10
N ALA A 94 -10.28 2.56 5.15
CA ALA A 94 -10.62 2.73 3.74
C ALA A 94 -11.30 1.47 3.17
N ALA A 95 -10.80 0.27 3.50
CA ALA A 95 -11.46 -0.99 3.14
C ALA A 95 -12.85 -1.11 3.78
N ARG A 96 -13.02 -0.74 5.06
CA ARG A 96 -14.32 -0.76 5.75
C ARG A 96 -15.34 0.21 5.14
N LYS A 97 -14.90 1.35 4.60
CA LYS A 97 -15.78 2.36 4.00
C LYS A 97 -16.20 2.03 2.56
N LEU A 98 -15.39 1.28 1.82
CA LEU A 98 -15.52 1.13 0.36
C LEU A 98 -15.64 -0.33 -0.14
N GLY A 99 -15.38 -1.32 0.71
CA GLY A 99 -15.62 -2.75 0.47
C GLY A 99 -16.94 -3.20 1.07
#